data_AF-D2PBX2-F1
#
_entry.id   AF-D2PBX2-F1
#
_cell.length_a   1.000
_cell.length_b   1.000
_cell.length_c   1.000
_cell.angle_alpha   90.00
_cell.angle_beta   90.00
_cell.angle_gamma   90.00
#
_symmetry.space_group_name_H-M   'P 1'
#
loop_
_entity.id
_entity.type
_entity.pdbx_description
1 polymer ?
#
loop_
_entity_poly.entity_id
_entity_poly.type
_entity_poly.pdbx_seq_one_letter_code
_entity_poly.pdbx_strand_id
1 'polypeptide(L)'
;MAEQSVNIINNSNQSEKKVKKSKRSKSKRSREIIILPNVDSLKEKIISSAVEVGRQKEYFTYDDVFSGVVNKINIDLNNVKKIKTLYNYIIRIMLEMENEGYFKGYAVPGSRKVYWKLIRPPF
;
A
#
# COMPACT_ATOMS: atom_id res chain seq x y z
N MET A 1 56.32 -44.91 26.53
CA MET A 1 55.01 -45.08 25.88
C MET A 1 53.93 -44.85 26.93
N ALA A 2 52.94 -44.03 26.55
CA ALA A 2 51.67 -43.69 27.21
C ALA A 2 51.70 -43.09 28.64
N GLU A 3 51.55 -41.76 28.67
CA GLU A 3 50.96 -40.97 29.75
C GLU A 3 49.46 -41.31 29.91
N GLN A 4 48.90 -41.09 31.10
CA GLN A 4 47.90 -40.03 31.35
C GLN A 4 47.23 -40.23 32.72
N SER A 5 47.34 -39.24 33.60
CA SER A 5 46.17 -38.77 34.36
C SER A 5 46.40 -37.43 35.07
N VAL A 6 45.66 -36.46 34.55
CA VAL A 6 44.93 -35.35 35.20
C VAL A 6 45.75 -34.32 36.01
N ASN A 7 45.71 -33.07 35.55
CA ASN A 7 45.32 -32.01 36.48
C ASN A 7 44.58 -30.84 35.80
N ILE A 8 43.61 -30.37 36.56
CA ILE A 8 42.52 -29.44 36.22
C ILE A 8 43.06 -28.04 35.95
N ILE A 9 42.58 -27.39 34.90
CA ILE A 9 42.66 -25.93 34.75
C ILE A 9 41.25 -25.40 34.51
N ASN A 10 40.63 -24.91 35.58
CA ASN A 10 39.56 -23.93 35.50
C ASN A 10 40.20 -22.59 35.13
N ASN A 11 39.99 -22.16 33.89
CA ASN A 11 40.12 -20.74 33.55
C ASN A 11 38.85 -20.30 32.83
N SER A 12 37.89 -19.89 33.65
CA SER A 12 36.84 -18.94 33.28
C SER A 12 37.52 -17.70 32.68
N ASN A 13 37.52 -17.59 31.36
CA ASN A 13 37.67 -16.31 30.68
C ASN A 13 36.64 -16.25 29.56
N GLN A 14 35.43 -15.90 30.00
CA GLN A 14 34.33 -15.44 29.18
C GLN A 14 34.78 -14.13 28.53
N SER A 15 35.46 -14.21 27.38
CA SER A 15 35.71 -13.02 26.58
C SER A 15 34.36 -12.58 26.04
N GLU A 16 33.75 -11.58 26.68
CA GLU A 16 32.64 -10.84 26.12
C GLU A 16 33.02 -10.37 24.71
N LYS A 17 32.55 -11.08 23.70
CA LYS A 17 32.49 -10.54 22.35
C LYS A 17 31.44 -9.42 22.44
N LYS A 18 31.87 -8.21 22.82
CA LYS A 18 31.10 -6.98 22.61
C LYS A 18 30.89 -6.87 21.11
N VAL A 19 29.81 -7.47 20.63
CA VAL A 19 29.24 -7.18 19.33
C VAL A 19 28.98 -5.68 19.37
N LYS A 20 29.85 -4.89 18.74
CA LYS A 20 29.58 -3.48 18.47
C LYS A 20 28.27 -3.47 17.69
N LYS A 21 27.15 -3.22 18.37
CA LYS A 21 25.89 -2.89 17.71
C LYS A 21 26.20 -1.66 16.87
N SER A 22 26.37 -1.88 15.57
CA SER A 22 26.41 -0.84 14.57
C SER A 22 25.26 0.11 14.89
N LYS A 23 25.59 1.36 15.25
CA LYS A 23 24.61 2.41 15.38
C LYS A 23 24.03 2.58 13.98
N ARG A 24 22.86 1.96 13.74
CA ARG A 24 22.09 2.12 12.51
C ARG A 24 21.89 3.61 12.33
N SER A 25 22.66 4.21 11.42
CA SER A 25 22.53 5.61 11.10
C SER A 25 21.09 5.80 10.61
N LYS A 26 20.32 6.61 11.33
CA LYS A 26 19.01 7.05 10.86
C LYS A 26 19.31 7.93 9.65
N SER A 27 19.32 7.32 8.47
CA SER A 27 19.31 8.03 7.20
C SER A 27 18.26 9.13 7.30
N LYS A 28 18.67 10.39 7.12
CA LYS A 28 17.77 11.52 6.96
C LYS A 28 17.04 11.29 5.64
N ARG A 29 15.92 10.57 5.70
CA ARG A 29 15.04 10.36 4.56
C ARG A 29 14.44 11.72 4.22
N SER A 30 14.91 12.34 3.14
CA SER A 30 14.30 13.53 2.56
C SER A 30 12.83 13.18 2.28
N ARG A 31 11.92 13.79 3.04
CA ARG A 31 10.47 13.62 2.85
C ARG A 31 10.10 14.48 1.65
N GLU A 32 10.13 13.89 0.47
CA GLU A 32 9.49 14.43 -0.72
C GLU A 32 7.99 14.61 -0.39
N ILE A 33 7.49 15.85 -0.44
CA ILE A 33 6.09 16.15 -0.18
C ILE A 33 5.32 15.88 -1.47
N ILE A 34 4.51 14.83 -1.47
CA ILE A 34 3.63 14.50 -2.60
C ILE A 34 2.31 15.26 -2.38
N ILE A 35 2.04 16.26 -3.23
CA ILE A 35 0.76 16.97 -3.23
C ILE A 35 -0.26 16.08 -3.97
N LEU A 36 -1.29 15.66 -3.24
CA LEU A 36 -2.43 14.91 -3.77
C LEU A 36 -3.61 15.86 -4.01
N PRO A 37 -4.56 15.48 -4.89
CA PRO A 37 -5.82 16.21 -5.05
C PRO A 37 -6.61 16.27 -3.74
N ASN A 38 -7.43 17.30 -3.59
CA ASN A 38 -8.42 17.37 -2.51
C ASN A 38 -9.33 16.12 -2.54
N VAL A 39 -9.65 15.58 -1.36
CA VAL A 39 -10.57 14.44 -1.13
C VAL A 39 -11.85 14.61 -1.92
N ASP A 40 -12.54 15.74 -1.79
CA ASP A 40 -13.87 15.93 -2.41
C ASP A 40 -13.77 15.88 -3.94
N SER A 41 -12.78 16.60 -4.48
CA SER A 41 -12.50 16.59 -5.91
C SER A 41 -12.05 15.22 -6.44
N LEU A 42 -11.47 14.38 -5.58
CA LEU A 42 -11.07 13.02 -5.92
C LEU A 42 -12.26 12.06 -5.86
N LYS A 43 -13.15 12.21 -4.86
CA LYS A 43 -14.42 11.48 -4.77
C LYS A 43 -15.26 11.69 -6.03
N GLU A 44 -15.43 12.94 -6.48
CA GLU A 44 -16.16 13.25 -7.73
C GLU A 44 -15.56 12.52 -8.95
N LYS A 45 -14.24 12.49 -9.07
CA LYS A 45 -13.56 11.81 -10.18
C LYS A 45 -13.68 10.30 -10.09
N ILE A 46 -13.60 9.73 -8.88
CA ILE A 46 -13.82 8.30 -8.61
C ILE A 46 -15.23 7.92 -9.01
N ILE A 47 -16.23 8.68 -8.56
CA ILE A 47 -17.64 8.50 -8.90
C ILE A 47 -17.81 8.53 -10.42
N SER A 48 -17.36 9.60 -11.07
CA SER A 48 -17.49 9.78 -12.53
C SER A 48 -16.83 8.63 -13.29
N SER A 49 -15.63 8.20 -12.88
CA SER A 49 -14.95 7.05 -13.48
C SER A 49 -15.70 5.74 -13.24
N ALA A 50 -16.21 5.51 -12.04
CA ALA A 50 -16.94 4.29 -11.72
C ALA A 50 -18.29 4.21 -12.45
N VAL A 51 -18.96 5.33 -12.71
CA VAL A 51 -20.17 5.41 -13.55
C VAL A 51 -19.85 5.05 -14.99
N GLU A 52 -18.80 5.62 -15.58
CA GLU A 52 -18.37 5.30 -16.95
C GLU A 52 -18.09 3.80 -17.12
N VAL A 53 -17.35 3.21 -16.17
CA VAL A 53 -17.02 1.78 -16.19
C VAL A 53 -18.26 0.93 -15.91
N GLY A 54 -19.09 1.33 -14.95
CA GLY A 54 -20.32 0.64 -14.57
C GLY A 54 -21.36 0.55 -15.69
N ARG A 55 -21.35 1.50 -16.64
CA ARG A 55 -22.17 1.44 -17.86
C ARG A 55 -21.71 0.37 -18.84
N GLN A 56 -20.42 0.02 -18.83
CA GLN A 56 -19.83 -0.96 -19.74
C GLN A 56 -19.83 -2.37 -19.14
N LYS A 57 -19.67 -2.49 -17.82
CA LYS A 57 -19.64 -3.76 -17.09
C LYS A 57 -20.24 -3.63 -15.71
N GLU A 58 -20.98 -4.66 -15.28
CA GLU A 58 -21.66 -4.67 -13.97
C GLU A 58 -20.69 -4.64 -12.78
N TYR A 59 -19.53 -5.28 -12.92
CA TYR A 59 -18.51 -5.35 -11.89
C TYR A 59 -17.17 -4.80 -12.39
N PHE A 60 -16.52 -3.98 -11.58
CA PHE A 60 -15.24 -3.36 -11.90
C PHE A 60 -14.21 -3.50 -10.79
N THR A 61 -12.95 -3.27 -11.09
CA THR A 61 -11.84 -3.35 -10.14
C THR A 61 -11.30 -1.96 -9.84
N TYR A 62 -10.40 -1.86 -8.86
CA TYR A 62 -9.69 -0.63 -8.58
C TYR A 62 -8.89 -0.11 -9.80
N ASP A 63 -8.31 -1.02 -10.59
CA ASP A 63 -7.52 -0.64 -11.77
C ASP A 63 -8.37 0.10 -12.81
N ASP A 64 -9.60 -0.35 -13.02
CA ASP A 64 -10.53 0.27 -13.97
C ASP A 64 -10.87 1.72 -13.57
N VAL A 65 -11.16 1.93 -12.28
CA VAL A 65 -11.44 3.26 -11.73
C VAL A 65 -10.18 4.11 -11.73
N PHE A 66 -9.05 3.53 -11.37
CA PHE A 66 -7.77 4.23 -11.32
C PHE A 66 -7.39 4.81 -12.68
N SER A 67 -7.50 4.03 -13.76
CA SER A 67 -7.22 4.49 -15.12
C SER A 67 -8.08 5.70 -15.51
N GLY A 68 -9.39 5.67 -15.23
CA GLY A 68 -10.26 6.81 -15.54
C GLY A 68 -9.99 8.03 -14.66
N VAL A 69 -9.64 7.83 -13.38
CA VAL A 69 -9.27 8.89 -12.46
C VAL A 69 -7.96 9.58 -12.88
N VAL A 70 -6.94 8.82 -13.24
CA VAL A 70 -5.65 9.35 -13.72
C VAL A 70 -5.84 10.25 -14.94
N ASN A 71 -6.65 9.81 -15.91
CA ASN A 71 -6.96 10.58 -17.11
C ASN A 71 -7.63 11.92 -16.77
N LYS A 72 -8.43 11.96 -15.69
CA LYS A 72 -9.16 13.16 -15.24
C LYS A 72 -8.32 14.14 -14.40
N ILE A 73 -7.22 13.69 -13.76
CA ILE A 73 -6.39 14.55 -12.89
C ILE A 73 -5.12 15.05 -13.61
N ASN A 74 -4.82 14.54 -14.81
CA ASN A 74 -3.62 14.90 -15.59
C ASN A 74 -2.34 14.76 -14.75
N ILE A 75 -2.10 13.57 -14.20
CA ILE A 75 -0.95 13.28 -13.35
C ILE A 75 0.23 12.82 -14.19
N ASP A 76 1.43 13.33 -13.88
CA ASP A 76 2.68 12.84 -14.44
C ASP A 76 2.91 11.37 -14.08
N LEU A 77 2.80 10.52 -15.11
CA LEU A 77 2.97 9.08 -15.00
C LEU A 77 4.43 8.64 -14.88
N ASN A 78 5.39 9.53 -15.06
CA ASN A 78 6.80 9.21 -14.87
C ASN A 78 7.16 9.10 -13.38
N ASN A 79 6.36 9.69 -12.49
CA ASN A 79 6.57 9.60 -11.05
C ASN A 79 5.87 8.39 -10.42
N VAL A 80 6.56 7.24 -10.42
CA VAL A 80 6.07 5.97 -9.85
C VAL A 80 5.65 6.09 -8.38
N LYS A 81 6.36 6.90 -7.58
CA LYS A 81 5.99 7.11 -6.16
C LYS A 81 4.65 7.83 -6.05
N LYS A 82 4.43 8.86 -6.86
CA LYS A 82 3.17 9.62 -6.89
C LYS A 82 2.01 8.74 -7.34
N ILE A 83 2.21 7.93 -8.38
CA ILE A 83 1.23 6.92 -8.85
C ILE A 83 0.86 5.96 -7.72
N LYS A 84 1.84 5.34 -7.06
CA LYS A 84 1.58 4.37 -5.99
C LYS A 84 0.86 4.99 -4.80
N THR A 85 1.22 6.22 -4.46
CA THR A 85 0.56 6.98 -3.40
C THR A 85 -0.90 7.26 -3.75
N LEU A 86 -1.16 7.72 -4.98
CA LEU A 86 -2.51 8.00 -5.47
C LEU A 86 -3.37 6.72 -5.51
N TYR A 87 -2.82 5.62 -6.02
CA TYR A 87 -3.53 4.34 -6.10
C TYR A 87 -4.01 3.87 -4.72
N ASN A 88 -3.13 3.90 -3.72
CA ASN A 88 -3.49 3.58 -2.34
C ASN A 88 -4.52 4.56 -1.75
N TYR A 89 -4.47 5.83 -2.15
CA TYR A 89 -5.40 6.84 -1.69
C TYR A 89 -6.80 6.64 -2.27
N ILE A 90 -6.89 6.31 -3.57
CA ILE A 90 -8.14 5.95 -4.24
C ILE A 90 -8.77 4.72 -3.60
N ILE A 91 -7.99 3.68 -3.28
CA ILE A 91 -8.51 2.51 -2.55
C ILE A 91 -9.17 2.92 -1.23
N ARG A 92 -8.52 3.77 -0.44
CA ARG A 92 -9.08 4.24 0.84
C ARG A 92 -10.40 4.98 0.65
N ILE A 93 -10.44 5.89 -0.31
CA ILE A 93 -11.66 6.66 -0.60
C ILE A 93 -12.77 5.73 -1.10
N MET A 94 -12.47 4.76 -1.96
CA MET A 94 -13.49 3.80 -2.41
C MET A 94 -14.06 2.96 -1.25
N LEU A 95 -13.24 2.57 -0.28
CA LEU A 95 -13.70 1.90 0.94
C LEU A 95 -14.57 2.81 1.83
N GLU A 96 -14.21 4.09 1.96
CA GLU A 96 -15.07 5.08 2.64
C GLU A 96 -16.41 5.23 1.92
N MET A 97 -16.38 5.29 0.59
CA MET A 97 -17.57 5.41 -0.25
C MET A 97 -18.45 4.15 -0.24
N GLU A 98 -17.88 2.97 0.02
CA GLU A 98 -18.65 1.77 0.32
C GLU A 98 -19.46 1.93 1.60
N ASN A 99 -18.85 2.48 2.65
CA ASN A 99 -19.55 2.76 3.91
C ASN A 99 -20.64 3.83 3.73
N GLU A 100 -20.45 4.76 2.81
CA GLU A 100 -21.46 5.77 2.42
C GLU A 100 -22.55 5.20 1.48
N GLY A 101 -22.41 3.97 0.99
CA GLY A 101 -23.39 3.28 0.15
C GLY A 101 -23.33 3.62 -1.34
N TYR A 102 -22.24 4.22 -1.84
CA TYR A 102 -22.04 4.44 -3.28
C TYR A 102 -21.71 3.15 -4.02
N PHE A 103 -20.89 2.29 -3.40
CA PHE A 103 -20.40 1.06 -3.99
C PHE A 103 -20.65 -0.14 -3.09
N LYS A 104 -20.65 -1.34 -3.68
CA LYS A 104 -20.52 -2.60 -2.96
C LYS A 104 -19.27 -3.34 -3.40
N GLY A 105 -18.41 -3.69 -2.46
CA GLY A 105 -17.25 -4.55 -2.67
C GLY A 105 -17.61 -6.03 -2.55
N TYR A 106 -17.04 -6.84 -3.43
CA TYR A 106 -17.14 -8.29 -3.48
C TYR A 106 -15.73 -8.86 -3.54
N ALA A 107 -15.27 -9.40 -2.42
CA ALA A 107 -14.03 -10.16 -2.37
C ALA A 107 -14.27 -11.57 -2.90
N VAL A 108 -13.44 -12.00 -3.86
CA VAL A 108 -13.50 -13.37 -4.38
C VAL A 108 -12.54 -14.25 -3.57
N PRO A 109 -13.02 -15.31 -2.90
CA PRO A 109 -12.14 -16.23 -2.15
C PRO A 109 -11.01 -16.77 -3.04
N GLY A 110 -9.79 -16.79 -2.50
CA GLY A 110 -8.60 -17.23 -3.24
C GLY A 110 -8.05 -16.21 -4.25
N SER A 111 -8.73 -15.08 -4.46
CA SER A 111 -8.24 -13.96 -5.27
C SER A 111 -7.80 -12.79 -4.40
N ARG A 112 -6.78 -12.07 -4.85
CA ARG A 112 -6.42 -10.76 -4.25
C ARG A 112 -7.25 -9.61 -4.83
N LYS A 113 -8.12 -9.89 -5.80
CA LYS A 113 -8.96 -8.88 -6.46
C LYS A 113 -10.24 -8.66 -5.67
N VAL A 114 -10.62 -7.40 -5.55
CA VAL A 114 -11.94 -6.98 -5.09
C VAL A 114 -12.68 -6.44 -6.30
N TYR A 115 -13.88 -6.96 -6.52
CA TYR A 115 -14.80 -6.45 -7.52
C TYR A 115 -15.78 -5.50 -6.86
N TRP A 116 -16.18 -4.49 -7.60
CA TRP A 116 -17.00 -3.39 -7.14
C TRP A 116 -18.20 -3.27 -8.04
N LYS A 117 -19.36 -3.06 -7.44
CA LYS A 117 -20.60 -2.70 -8.15
C LYS A 117 -21.04 -1.33 -7.69
N LEU A 118 -21.42 -0.47 -8.63
CA LEU A 118 -22.07 0.80 -8.33
C LEU A 118 -23.48 0.50 -7.81
N ILE A 119 -23.80 0.96 -6.59
CA ILE A 119 -25.14 0.78 -6.00
C ILE A 119 -25.99 2.01 -6.22
N ARG A 120 -25.42 3.18 -5.89
CA ARG A 120 -26.09 4.47 -6.08
C ARG A 120 -25.56 5.09 -7.35
N PRO A 121 -26.37 5.22 -8.42
CA PRO A 121 -26.02 6.16 -9.45
C PRO A 121 -25.96 7.54 -8.79
N PRO A 122 -24.87 8.29 -8.98
CA PRO A 122 -24.84 9.67 -8.58
C PRO A 122 -25.78 10.40 -9.55
N PHE A 123 -26.71 11.17 -9.01
CA PHE A 123 -27.63 12.06 -9.74
C PHE A 123 -28.78 11.33 -10.47
#